data_AF-A0A968YIU6-F1
#
_entry.id   AF-A0A968YIU6-F1
#
_cell.length_a   1.000
_cell.length_b   1.000
_cell.length_c   1.000
_cell.angle_alpha   90.00
_cell.angle_beta   90.00
_cell.angle_gamma   90.00
#
_symmetry.space_group_name_H-M   'P 1'
#
loop_
_entity.id
_entity.type
_entity.pdbx_description
1 polymer ?
#
loop_
_entity_poly.entity_id
_entity_poly.type
_entity_poly.pdbx_seq_one_letter_code
_entity_poly.pdbx_strand_id
1 'polypeptide(L)'
;MLSYDPLTKRLGSYLIDAGLLTESQVDVALSDQEATGMRFGDILVERGWIKRQTIEYLTRKIISMERELGEPLKSGLLETRYSKQKSKNRQ
;
A
#
# COMPACT_ATOMS: atom_id res chain seq x y z
N MET A 1 -1.22 -2.07 17.19
CA MET A 1 -1.04 -3.21 16.27
C MET A 1 -1.62 -2.76 14.94
N LEU A 2 -0.79 -2.22 14.06
CA LEU A 2 -1.26 -1.70 12.77
C LEU A 2 -1.53 -2.89 11.86
N SER A 3 -2.83 -3.06 11.58
CA SER A 3 -3.40 -4.13 10.78
C SER A 3 -2.73 -4.16 9.42
N TYR A 4 -2.09 -5.27 9.10
CA TYR A 4 -1.61 -5.59 7.77
C TYR A 4 -2.76 -5.39 6.77
N ASP A 5 -2.71 -4.33 5.94
CA ASP A 5 -3.66 -4.11 4.85
C ASP A 5 -3.03 -4.60 3.54
N PRO A 6 -3.44 -5.78 3.03
CA PRO A 6 -2.96 -6.30 1.76
C PRO A 6 -3.22 -5.33 0.59
N LEU A 7 -4.31 -4.55 0.66
CA LEU A 7 -4.67 -3.58 -0.38
C LEU A 7 -3.66 -2.43 -0.42
N THR A 8 -3.15 -1.98 0.73
CA THR A 8 -2.10 -0.96 0.77
C THR A 8 -0.84 -1.41 0.02
N LYS A 9 -0.37 -2.64 0.27
CA LYS A 9 0.79 -3.18 -0.45
C LYS A 9 0.55 -3.32 -1.94
N ARG A 10 -0.61 -3.86 -2.33
CA ARG A 10 -0.97 -4.04 -3.75
C ARG A 10 -1.12 -2.71 -4.48
N LEU A 11 -1.80 -1.75 -3.85
CA LEU A 11 -1.98 -0.41 -4.38
C LEU A 11 -0.63 0.31 -4.52
N GLY A 12 0.23 0.23 -3.51
CA GLY A 12 1.58 0.79 -3.54
C GLY A 12 2.43 0.22 -4.68
N SER A 13 2.50 -1.10 -4.80
CA SER A 13 3.22 -1.77 -5.91
C SER A 13 2.68 -1.37 -7.28
N TYR A 14 1.35 -1.38 -7.46
CA TYR A 14 0.75 -0.99 -8.73
C TYR A 14 1.05 0.47 -9.12
N LEU A 15 1.03 1.38 -8.14
CA LEU A 15 1.34 2.80 -8.36
C LEU A 15 2.82 3.01 -8.74
N ILE A 16 3.73 2.19 -8.20
CA ILE A 16 5.15 2.19 -8.59
C ILE A 16 5.31 1.64 -10.01
N ASP A 17 4.71 0.49 -10.29
CA ASP A 17 4.77 -0.15 -11.62
C ASP A 17 4.18 0.74 -12.72
N ALA A 18 3.17 1.54 -12.38
CA ALA A 18 2.57 2.54 -13.28
C ALA A 18 3.39 3.84 -13.39
N GLY A 19 4.51 3.98 -12.67
CA GLY A 19 5.35 5.18 -12.65
C GLY A 19 4.69 6.40 -11.99
N LEU A 20 3.62 6.18 -11.21
CA LEU A 20 2.85 7.24 -10.54
C LEU A 20 3.44 7.58 -9.16
N LEU A 21 4.13 6.63 -8.53
CA LEU A 21 4.85 6.82 -7.27
C LEU A 21 6.25 6.22 -7.35
N THR A 22 7.14 6.72 -6.51
CA THR A 22 8.43 6.08 -6.22
C THR A 22 8.34 5.23 -4.94
N GLU A 23 9.27 4.29 -4.77
CA GLU A 23 9.40 3.52 -3.52
C GLU A 23 9.52 4.46 -2.30
N SER A 24 10.30 5.54 -2.41
CA SER A 24 10.45 6.51 -1.33
C SER A 24 9.15 7.24 -0.97
N GLN A 25 8.30 7.56 -1.95
CA GLN A 25 6.99 8.15 -1.68
C GLN A 25 6.07 7.16 -0.97
N VAL A 26 6.11 5.88 -1.35
CA VAL A 26 5.35 4.83 -0.67
C VAL A 26 5.81 4.68 0.78
N ASP A 27 7.13 4.64 1.04
CA ASP A 27 7.67 4.56 2.40
C ASP A 27 7.23 5.74 3.28
N VAL A 28 7.26 6.96 2.73
CA VAL A 28 6.78 8.15 3.46
C VAL A 28 5.29 8.06 3.77
N ALA A 29 4.46 7.66 2.79
CA ALA A 29 3.02 7.51 3.03
C ALA A 29 2.70 6.38 4.03
N LEU A 30 3.49 5.31 4.06
CA LEU A 30 3.38 4.28 5.08
C LEU A 30 3.74 4.82 6.46
N SER A 31 4.84 5.58 6.59
CA SER A 31 5.24 6.20 7.85
C SER A 31 4.16 7.16 8.37
N ASP A 32 3.56 7.95 7.48
CA ASP A 32 2.44 8.83 7.83
C ASP A 32 1.22 8.06 8.29
N GLN A 33 0.90 6.96 7.61
CA GLN A 33 -0.20 6.08 8.00
C GLN A 33 0.02 5.51 9.40
N GLU A 34 1.25 5.11 9.74
CA GLU A 34 1.55 4.63 11.09
C GLU A 34 1.42 5.74 12.14
N ALA A 35 1.85 6.97 11.81
CA ALA A 35 1.82 8.10 12.72
C ALA A 35 0.41 8.69 12.93
N THR A 36 -0.41 8.71 11.88
CA THR A 36 -1.71 9.40 11.86
C THR A 36 -2.90 8.44 11.98
N GLY A 37 -2.73 7.17 11.62
CA GLY A 37 -3.83 6.22 11.46
C GLY A 37 -4.69 6.44 10.22
N MET A 38 -4.32 7.37 9.32
CA MET A 38 -5.07 7.64 8.09
C MET A 38 -4.94 6.51 7.08
N ARG A 39 -5.90 6.43 6.15
CA ARG A 39 -5.81 5.45 5.06
C ARG A 39 -4.72 5.87 4.10
N PHE A 40 -3.91 4.92 3.65
CA PHE A 40 -2.80 5.15 2.72
C PHE A 40 -3.23 5.97 1.49
N GLY A 41 -4.34 5.61 0.87
CA GLY A 41 -4.88 6.35 -0.27
C GLY A 41 -5.25 7.82 0.03
N ASP A 42 -5.71 8.12 1.25
CA ASP A 42 -6.03 9.49 1.64
C ASP A 42 -4.76 10.32 1.84
N ILE A 43 -3.71 9.73 2.42
CA ILE A 43 -2.40 10.38 2.58
C ILE A 43 -1.80 10.74 1.22
N LEU A 44 -1.88 9.83 0.23
CA LEU A 44 -1.39 10.09 -1.13
C LEU A 44 -2.11 11.28 -1.79
N VAL A 45 -3.40 11.46 -1.50
CA VAL A 45 -4.21 12.56 -2.02
C VAL A 45 -3.89 13.86 -1.30
N GLU A 46 -3.78 13.82 0.03
CA GLU A 46 -3.46 14.99 0.85
C GLU A 46 -2.07 15.56 0.54
N ARG A 47 -1.11 14.68 0.25
CA ARG A 47 0.22 15.07 -0.22
C ARG A 47 0.27 15.54 -1.68
N GLY A 48 -0.83 15.42 -2.41
CA GLY A 48 -0.94 15.85 -3.81
C GLY A 48 -0.21 14.95 -4.80
N TRP A 49 0.24 13.76 -4.39
CA TRP A 49 0.97 12.84 -5.28
C TRP A 49 0.04 12.12 -6.24
N ILE A 50 -1.16 11.75 -5.78
CA ILE A 50 -2.15 11.04 -6.58
C ILE A 50 -3.52 11.70 -6.42
N LYS A 51 -4.31 11.76 -7.50
CA LYS A 51 -5.70 12.22 -7.44
C LYS A 51 -6.60 11.16 -6.83
N ARG A 52 -7.60 11.57 -6.04
CA ARG A 52 -8.59 10.66 -5.44
C ARG A 52 -9.27 9.76 -6.46
N GLN A 53 -9.61 10.28 -7.65
CA GLN A 53 -10.23 9.46 -8.71
C GLN A 53 -9.34 8.30 -9.17
N THR A 54 -8.01 8.49 -9.21
CA THR A 54 -7.06 7.44 -9.57
C THR A 54 -7.06 6.33 -8.52
N ILE A 55 -7.03 6.69 -7.23
CA ILE A 55 -7.10 5.71 -6.13
C ILE A 55 -8.40 4.91 -6.21
N GLU A 56 -9.53 5.57 -6.42
CA GLU A 56 -10.81 4.89 -6.51
C GLU A 56 -10.90 3.95 -7.73
N TYR A 57 -10.40 4.38 -8.89
CA TYR A 57 -10.32 3.56 -10.09
C TYR A 57 -9.48 2.30 -9.85
N LEU A 58 -8.29 2.46 -9.27
CA LEU A 58 -7.39 1.35 -9.00
C LEU A 58 -7.93 0.40 -7.94
N THR A 59 -8.54 0.93 -6.88
CA THR A 59 -9.13 0.11 -5.81
C THR A 59 -10.26 -0.76 -6.37
N ARG A 60 -11.14 -0.20 -7.22
CA ARG A 60 -12.18 -0.99 -7.91
C ARG A 60 -11.57 -2.08 -8.78
N LYS A 61 -10.53 -1.75 -9.55
CA LYS A 61 -9.85 -2.70 -10.45
C LYS A 61 -9.16 -3.83 -9.68
N ILE A 62 -8.39 -3.50 -8.63
CA ILE A 62 -7.67 -4.47 -7.78
C ILE A 62 -8.64 -5.43 -7.10
N ILE A 63 -9.72 -4.91 -6.49
CA ILE A 63 -10.74 -5.73 -5.83
C ILE A 63 -11.48 -6.62 -6.84
N SER A 64 -11.78 -6.11 -8.03
CA SER A 64 -12.46 -6.90 -9.08
C SER A 64 -11.60 -8.08 -9.55
N MET A 65 -10.30 -7.85 -9.77
CA MET A 65 -9.36 -8.91 -10.15
C MET A 65 -9.23 -10.01 -9.09
N GLU A 66 -9.30 -9.64 -7.80
CA GLU A 66 -9.26 -10.62 -6.71
C GLU A 66 -10.54 -11.45 -6.60
N ARG A 67 -11.70 -10.88 -6.91
CA ARG A 67 -12.98 -11.59 -6.84
C ARG A 67 -13.16 -12.62 -7.96
N GLU A 68 -12.56 -12.38 -9.12
CA GLU A 68 -12.59 -13.32 -10.24
C GLU A 68 -11.67 -14.53 -10.04
N LEU A 69 -10.65 -14.42 -9.18
CA LEU A 69 -9.67 -15.49 -8.92
C LEU A 69 -10.06 -16.45 -7.78
N GLY A 70 -11.24 -16.30 -7.18
CA GLY A 70 -11.82 -17.31 -6.29
C GLY A 70 -10.89 -17.75 -5.15
N GLU A 71 -10.54 -16.83 -4.24
CA GLU A 71 -10.28 -17.07 -2.80
C GLU A 71 -9.92 -15.70 -2.19
N PRO A 72 -10.70 -15.14 -1.26
CA PRO A 72 -10.29 -13.94 -0.53
C PRO A 72 -9.03 -14.28 0.29
N LEU A 73 -8.00 -13.44 0.16
CA LEU A 73 -6.72 -13.58 0.86
C LEU A 73 -6.96 -13.90 2.34
N LYS A 74 -6.75 -15.16 2.72
CA LYS A 74 -6.64 -15.55 4.12
C LYS A 74 -5.52 -14.70 4.72
N SER A 75 -5.89 -13.94 5.74
CA SER A 75 -5.12 -12.94 6.50
C SER A 75 -3.80 -13.44 7.13
N GLY A 76 -3.25 -14.59 6.70
CA GLY A 76 -2.11 -15.27 7.33
C GLY A 76 -0.93 -15.64 6.41
N LEU A 77 -0.90 -15.25 5.13
CA LEU A 77 0.15 -15.71 4.19
C LEU A 77 1.03 -14.60 3.60
N LEU A 78 1.12 -13.43 4.25
CA LEU A 78 1.92 -12.33 3.71
C LEU A 78 3.19 -12.10 4.53
N GLU A 79 3.99 -13.18 4.64
CA GLU A 79 5.45 -13.04 4.73
C GLU A 79 5.98 -12.51 3.38
N THR A 80 5.83 -11.21 3.19
CA THR A 80 6.44 -10.50 2.06
C THR A 80 7.82 -10.00 2.48
N ARG A 81 8.79 -10.16 1.58
CA ARG A 81 10.24 -9.91 1.72
C ARG A 81 10.67 -8.50 2.21
N TYR A 82 9.73 -7.59 2.48
CA TYR A 82 10.00 -6.27 3.04
C TYR A 82 10.42 -6.27 4.52
N SER A 83 10.32 -7.40 5.24
CA SER A 83 10.78 -7.52 6.62
C SER A 83 12.30 -7.71 6.79
N LYS A 84 13.12 -7.72 5.72
CA LYS A 84 14.57 -7.99 5.83
C LYS A 84 15.52 -6.79 5.78
N GLN A 85 15.06 -5.53 5.67
CA GLN A 85 15.98 -4.40 5.49
C GLN A 85 16.09 -3.41 6.67
N LYS A 86 15.44 -3.65 7.82
CA LYS A 86 15.53 -2.75 8.99
C LYS A 86 15.91 -3.47 10.29
N SER A 87 17.00 -4.25 10.24
CA SER A 87 17.73 -4.71 11.43
C SER A 87 19.24 -4.74 11.14
N LYS A 88 19.81 -3.57 10.86
CA LYS A 88 21.24 -3.27 11.01
C LYS A 88 21.41 -1.76 10.86
N ASN A 89 21.20 -1.06 11.97
CA ASN A 89 21.76 0.25 12.30
C ASN A 89 21.00 0.83 13.50
N ARG A 90 21.15 0.17 14.65
CA ARG A 90 21.30 0.87 15.92
C ARG A 90 22.45 0.21 16.65
N GLN A 91 23.32 1.10 17.14
CA GLN A 91 24.57 0.86 17.84
C GLN A 91 24.44 -0.14 18.99
#